data_AF-A0A7G8UPR0-F1
#
_entry.id   AF-A0A7G8UPR0-F1
#
_cell.length_a   1.000
_cell.length_b   1.000
_cell.length_c   1.000
_cell.angle_alpha   90.00
_cell.angle_beta   90.00
_cell.angle_gamma   90.00
#
_symmetry.space_group_name_H-M   'P 1'
#
loop_
_entity.id
_entity.type
_entity.pdbx_description
1 polymer ?
#
loop_
_entity_poly.entity_id
_entity_poly.type
_entity_poly.pdbx_seq_one_letter_code
_entity_poly.pdbx_strand_id
1 'polypeptide(L)'
;MCQPFIRNYQYNEIRQQAESVLRATRSVADPKILDSVRYGAQLKATELFPDLTDKGKALLEFVTELRTADECHAYVQALEPYLVPFPPIAGGQIRKLFPKNKKLKIPDLSGIDFRYITYLSWTDISTGKMFIVYHNGEQFLGLEGRFTAINKKSYCFACNRYEELVLFSAVAKKRPAQASSDYYKSVGHYVCADGRACNNNITDIASLEKFIHSVLGRV
;
A
#
# COMPACT_ATOMS: atom_id res chain seq x y z
N MET A 1 -18.83 -4.92 -19.70
CA MET A 1 -17.51 -4.81 -19.03
C MET A 1 -17.64 -3.79 -17.91
N CYS A 2 -17.23 -4.14 -16.69
CA CYS A 2 -17.14 -3.19 -15.59
C CYS A 2 -15.86 -2.38 -15.73
N GLN A 3 -15.93 -1.06 -15.58
CA GLN A 3 -14.75 -0.20 -15.59
C GLN A 3 -14.03 -0.36 -14.24
N PRO A 4 -12.76 -0.81 -14.19
CA PRO A 4 -12.02 -0.92 -12.94
C PRO A 4 -11.76 0.45 -12.31
N PHE A 5 -11.88 0.55 -11.00
CA PHE A 5 -11.69 1.80 -10.25
C PHE A 5 -11.05 1.63 -8.86
N ILE A 6 -10.91 0.39 -8.37
CA ILE A 6 -10.41 0.09 -7.03
C ILE A 6 -8.90 -0.18 -7.09
N ARG A 7 -8.08 0.64 -6.45
CA ARG A 7 -6.65 0.37 -6.27
C ARG A 7 -6.43 -0.60 -5.10
N ASN A 8 -5.29 -1.30 -5.08
CA ASN A 8 -4.98 -2.30 -4.04
C ASN A 8 -5.19 -1.80 -2.59
N TYR A 9 -4.71 -0.59 -2.25
CA TYR A 9 -4.90 -0.07 -0.88
C TYR A 9 -6.38 0.17 -0.54
N GLN A 10 -7.19 0.61 -1.51
CA GLN A 10 -8.64 0.81 -1.34
C GLN A 10 -9.34 -0.55 -1.18
N TYR A 11 -8.93 -1.55 -1.97
CA TYR A 11 -9.42 -2.91 -1.82
C TYR A 11 -9.13 -3.49 -0.43
N ASN A 12 -7.91 -3.29 0.08
CA ASN A 12 -7.53 -3.73 1.42
C ASN A 12 -8.33 -2.99 2.52
N GLU A 13 -8.62 -1.70 2.35
CA GLU A 13 -9.47 -0.95 3.27
C GLU A 13 -10.89 -1.52 3.29
N ILE A 14 -11.50 -1.78 2.12
CA ILE A 14 -12.84 -2.38 2.02
C ILE A 14 -12.85 -3.78 2.67
N ARG A 15 -11.83 -4.61 2.39
CA ARG A 15 -11.67 -5.93 3.02
C ARG A 15 -11.58 -5.80 4.54
N GLN A 16 -10.82 -4.84 5.05
CA GLN A 16 -10.70 -4.58 6.48
C GLN A 16 -12.04 -4.17 7.10
N GLN A 17 -12.84 -3.35 6.41
CA GLN A 17 -14.17 -2.97 6.89
C GLN A 17 -15.13 -4.17 6.92
N ALA A 18 -15.11 -5.04 5.90
CA ALA A 18 -15.89 -6.29 5.90
C ALA A 18 -15.51 -7.22 7.07
N GLU A 19 -14.22 -7.40 7.34
CA GLU A 19 -13.74 -8.18 8.48
C GLU A 19 -14.14 -7.57 9.84
N SER A 20 -14.17 -6.24 9.92
CA SER A 20 -14.62 -5.51 11.11
C SER A 20 -16.11 -5.76 11.39
N VAL A 21 -16.95 -5.68 10.35
CA VAL A 21 -18.39 -5.99 10.44
C VAL A 21 -18.63 -7.44 10.86
N LEU A 22 -17.89 -8.40 10.27
CA LEU A 22 -18.00 -9.80 10.65
C LEU A 22 -17.64 -10.03 12.12
N ARG A 23 -16.55 -9.42 12.58
CA ARG A 23 -16.11 -9.52 13.97
C ARG A 23 -17.17 -8.96 14.91
N ALA A 24 -17.70 -7.77 14.61
CA ALA A 24 -18.75 -7.14 15.40
C ALA A 24 -20.01 -8.01 15.43
N THR A 25 -20.42 -8.59 14.30
CA THR A 25 -21.58 -9.50 14.22
C THR A 25 -21.43 -10.70 15.15
N ARG A 26 -20.20 -11.17 15.38
CA ARG A 26 -19.91 -12.32 16.24
C ARG A 26 -19.76 -11.97 17.73
N SER A 27 -19.35 -10.74 18.05
CA SER A 27 -18.95 -10.36 19.41
C SER A 27 -19.85 -9.32 20.07
N VAL A 28 -20.68 -8.60 19.32
CA VAL A 28 -21.52 -7.50 19.82
C VAL A 28 -22.98 -7.96 19.91
N ALA A 29 -23.55 -7.90 21.11
CA ALA A 29 -24.94 -8.27 21.37
C ALA A 29 -25.93 -7.12 21.15
N ASP A 30 -25.51 -5.86 21.35
CA ASP A 30 -26.38 -4.69 21.20
C ASP A 30 -26.57 -4.35 19.70
N PRO A 31 -27.82 -4.40 19.18
CA PRO A 31 -28.10 -4.09 17.78
C PRO A 31 -27.67 -2.67 17.37
N LYS A 32 -27.81 -1.67 18.24
CA LYS A 32 -27.46 -0.27 17.90
C LYS A 32 -25.95 -0.08 17.73
N ILE A 33 -25.16 -0.79 18.54
CA ILE A 33 -23.70 -0.79 18.42
C ILE A 33 -23.30 -1.50 17.12
N LEU A 34 -23.94 -2.64 16.80
CA LEU A 34 -23.71 -3.34 15.54
C LEU A 34 -24.04 -2.46 14.33
N ASP A 35 -25.18 -1.77 14.35
CA ASP A 35 -25.60 -0.85 13.29
C ASP A 35 -24.61 0.30 13.11
N SER A 36 -24.08 0.83 14.22
CA SER A 36 -23.03 1.87 14.18
C SER A 36 -21.74 1.38 13.53
N VAL A 37 -21.32 0.13 13.79
CA VAL A 37 -20.16 -0.47 13.13
C VAL A 37 -20.41 -0.65 11.63
N ARG A 38 -21.60 -1.14 11.24
CA ARG A 38 -22.00 -1.32 9.85
C ARG A 38 -22.01 0.00 9.09
N TYR A 39 -22.63 1.02 9.67
CA TYR A 39 -22.68 2.36 9.09
C TYR A 39 -21.27 2.96 8.95
N GLY A 40 -20.43 2.83 9.97
CA GLY A 40 -19.04 3.29 9.93
C GLY A 40 -18.21 2.58 8.85
N ALA A 41 -18.42 1.28 8.65
CA ALA A 41 -17.78 0.49 7.60
C ALA A 41 -18.21 0.95 6.21
N GLN A 42 -19.52 1.17 6.00
CA GLN A 42 -20.07 1.71 4.76
C GLN A 42 -19.49 3.09 4.46
N LEU A 43 -19.51 4.00 5.44
CA LEU A 43 -19.02 5.37 5.26
C LEU A 43 -17.56 5.36 4.78
N LYS A 44 -16.68 4.65 5.49
CA LYS A 44 -15.27 4.52 5.11
C LYS A 44 -15.07 3.93 3.72
N ALA A 45 -15.84 2.91 3.35
CA ALA A 45 -15.75 2.31 2.02
C ALA A 45 -16.18 3.31 0.93
N THR A 46 -17.27 4.05 1.14
CA THR A 46 -17.80 5.01 0.16
C THR A 46 -16.95 6.29 0.03
N GLU A 47 -16.35 6.77 1.12
CA GLU A 47 -15.48 7.96 1.13
C GLU A 47 -14.19 7.77 0.30
N LEU A 48 -13.77 6.54 0.06
CA LEU A 48 -12.65 6.23 -0.85
C LEU A 48 -12.96 6.61 -2.31
N PHE A 49 -14.23 6.81 -2.67
CA PHE A 49 -14.69 7.03 -4.04
C PHE A 49 -15.77 8.13 -4.10
N PRO A 50 -15.41 9.41 -3.89
CA PRO A 50 -16.38 10.51 -3.87
C PRO A 50 -17.17 10.65 -5.19
N ASP A 51 -16.55 10.32 -6.32
CA ASP A 51 -17.12 10.50 -7.66
C ASP A 51 -17.80 9.23 -8.22
N LEU A 52 -18.06 8.23 -7.37
CA LEU A 52 -18.59 6.94 -7.83
C LEU A 52 -20.07 7.04 -8.25
N THR A 53 -20.39 6.38 -9.36
CA THR A 53 -21.79 6.23 -9.82
C THR A 53 -22.63 5.38 -8.86
N ASP A 54 -23.95 5.51 -8.91
CA ASP A 54 -24.90 4.80 -8.01
C ASP A 54 -24.70 3.28 -7.99
N LYS A 55 -24.38 2.66 -9.15
CA LYS A 55 -24.11 1.21 -9.22
C LYS A 55 -22.83 0.81 -8.48
N GLY A 56 -21.80 1.65 -8.52
CA GLY A 56 -20.57 1.41 -7.76
C GLY A 56 -20.79 1.62 -6.27
N LYS A 57 -21.63 2.59 -5.89
CA LYS A 57 -21.98 2.83 -4.48
C LYS A 57 -22.71 1.63 -3.88
N ALA A 58 -23.73 1.11 -4.56
CA ALA A 58 -24.47 -0.06 -4.09
C ALA A 58 -23.57 -1.29 -3.82
N LEU A 59 -22.53 -1.48 -4.64
CA LEU A 59 -21.51 -2.52 -4.43
C LEU A 59 -20.76 -2.31 -3.10
N LEU A 60 -20.37 -1.07 -2.77
CA LEU A 60 -19.65 -0.77 -1.52
C LEU A 60 -20.57 -0.83 -0.30
N GLU A 61 -21.81 -0.40 -0.45
CA GLU A 61 -22.82 -0.38 0.62
C GLU A 61 -23.20 -1.78 1.10
N PHE A 62 -23.05 -2.81 0.25
CA PHE A 62 -23.32 -4.19 0.61
C PHE A 62 -22.55 -4.69 1.85
N VAL A 63 -21.48 -3.99 2.28
CA VAL A 63 -20.78 -4.27 3.54
C VAL A 63 -21.71 -4.26 4.76
N THR A 64 -22.82 -3.51 4.74
CA THR A 64 -23.82 -3.49 5.81
C THR A 64 -24.64 -4.77 5.90
N GLU A 65 -24.66 -5.58 4.85
CA GLU A 65 -25.48 -6.80 4.76
C GLU A 65 -24.72 -8.04 5.22
N LEU A 66 -23.40 -7.96 5.42
CA LEU A 66 -22.58 -9.11 5.79
C LEU A 66 -22.91 -9.64 7.20
N ARG A 67 -23.22 -10.94 7.29
CA ARG A 67 -23.53 -11.68 8.53
C ARG A 67 -22.56 -12.83 8.77
N THR A 68 -22.11 -13.50 7.72
CA THR A 68 -21.29 -14.71 7.80
C THR A 68 -19.90 -14.55 7.18
N ALA A 69 -18.99 -15.48 7.49
CA ALA A 69 -17.66 -15.48 6.88
C ALA A 69 -17.71 -15.73 5.38
N ASP A 70 -18.62 -16.60 4.93
CA ASP A 70 -18.76 -16.95 3.51
C ASP A 70 -19.27 -15.74 2.71
N GLU A 71 -20.22 -14.98 3.26
CA GLU A 71 -20.69 -13.72 2.68
C GLU A 71 -19.57 -12.69 2.59
N CYS A 72 -18.74 -12.53 3.64
CA CYS A 72 -17.59 -11.63 3.61
C CYS A 72 -16.57 -12.05 2.53
N HIS A 73 -16.29 -13.34 2.41
CA HIS A 73 -15.37 -13.85 1.41
C HIS A 73 -15.90 -13.61 -0.01
N ALA A 74 -17.16 -13.98 -0.26
CA ALA A 74 -17.81 -13.78 -1.55
C ALA A 74 -17.89 -12.30 -1.93
N TYR A 75 -18.18 -11.42 -0.96
CA TYR A 75 -18.20 -9.98 -1.15
C TYR A 75 -16.83 -9.45 -1.60
N VAL A 76 -15.76 -9.79 -0.88
CA VAL A 76 -14.41 -9.35 -1.20
C VAL A 76 -13.96 -9.88 -2.58
N GLN A 77 -14.26 -11.13 -2.89
CA GLN A 77 -13.98 -11.70 -4.23
C GLN A 77 -14.75 -11.00 -5.35
N ALA A 78 -16.00 -10.60 -5.11
CA ALA A 78 -16.81 -9.87 -6.09
C ALA A 78 -16.23 -8.50 -6.47
N LEU A 79 -15.30 -7.95 -5.67
CA LEU A 79 -14.59 -6.71 -5.97
C LEU A 79 -13.37 -6.91 -6.89
N GLU A 80 -12.84 -8.13 -7.02
CA GLU A 80 -11.63 -8.39 -7.82
C GLU A 80 -11.73 -7.92 -9.29
N PRO A 81 -12.88 -8.06 -10.00
CA PRO A 81 -13.03 -7.56 -11.37
C PRO A 81 -12.93 -6.02 -11.48
N TYR A 82 -13.05 -5.31 -10.37
CA TYR A 82 -12.98 -3.84 -10.32
C TYR A 82 -11.59 -3.32 -9.93
N LEU A 83 -10.61 -4.22 -9.72
CA LEU A 83 -9.25 -3.86 -9.37
C LEU A 83 -8.52 -3.20 -10.55
N VAL A 84 -7.96 -2.03 -10.30
CA VAL A 84 -7.00 -1.35 -11.16
C VAL A 84 -5.62 -1.90 -10.82
N PRO A 85 -4.98 -2.70 -11.69
CA PRO A 85 -3.66 -3.23 -11.40
C PRO A 85 -2.62 -2.11 -11.36
N PHE A 86 -1.60 -2.29 -10.52
CA PHE A 86 -0.39 -1.47 -10.59
C PHE A 86 0.17 -1.51 -12.02
N PRO A 87 0.54 -0.36 -12.62
CA PRO A 87 0.98 -0.32 -14.00
C PRO A 87 2.14 -1.29 -14.24
N PRO A 88 2.03 -2.19 -15.25
CA PRO A 88 3.11 -3.12 -15.57
C PRO A 88 4.41 -2.36 -15.82
N ILE A 89 5.49 -2.84 -15.21
CA ILE A 89 6.81 -2.23 -15.34
C ILE A 89 7.81 -3.28 -15.82
N ALA A 90 8.59 -2.95 -16.85
CA ALA A 90 9.63 -3.84 -17.35
C ALA A 90 10.95 -3.64 -16.58
N GLY A 91 11.77 -4.70 -16.53
CA GLY A 91 13.10 -4.61 -15.90
C GLY A 91 13.99 -3.49 -16.47
N GLY A 92 13.88 -3.19 -17.77
CA GLY A 92 14.57 -2.06 -18.39
C GLY A 92 14.15 -0.69 -17.83
N GLN A 93 12.86 -0.51 -17.53
CA GLN A 93 12.35 0.71 -16.89
C GLN A 93 12.85 0.80 -15.44
N ILE A 94 12.84 -0.30 -14.69
CA ILE A 94 13.40 -0.35 -13.33
C ILE A 94 14.88 0.07 -13.33
N ARG A 95 15.70 -0.42 -14.26
CA ARG A 95 17.12 -0.02 -14.34
C ARG A 95 17.29 1.48 -14.56
N LYS A 96 16.40 2.12 -15.35
CA LYS A 96 16.42 3.57 -15.58
C LYS A 96 16.10 4.37 -14.31
N LEU A 97 15.31 3.81 -13.38
CA LEU A 97 15.03 4.45 -12.08
C LEU A 97 16.26 4.47 -11.16
N PHE A 98 17.21 3.55 -11.36
CA PHE A 98 18.37 3.33 -10.49
C PHE A 98 19.70 3.33 -11.26
N PRO A 99 20.06 4.41 -11.98
CA PRO A 99 21.18 4.44 -12.91
C PRO A 99 22.55 4.21 -12.25
N LYS A 100 22.66 4.45 -10.93
CA LYS A 100 23.89 4.22 -10.15
C LYS A 100 24.16 2.74 -9.83
N ASN A 101 23.22 1.84 -10.12
CA ASN A 101 23.33 0.41 -9.78
C ASN A 101 23.49 -0.43 -11.06
N LYS A 102 24.71 -0.48 -11.61
CA LYS A 102 25.01 -1.19 -12.87
C LYS A 102 24.63 -2.68 -12.85
N LYS A 103 24.72 -3.34 -11.69
CA LYS A 103 24.37 -4.75 -11.48
C LYS A 103 23.11 -4.92 -10.63
N LEU A 104 22.11 -4.04 -10.81
CA LEU A 104 20.86 -4.10 -10.07
C LEU A 104 20.18 -5.47 -10.27
N LYS A 105 20.02 -6.20 -9.16
CA LYS A 105 19.19 -7.39 -9.08
C LYS A 105 17.73 -6.94 -9.05
N ILE A 106 16.96 -7.36 -10.03
CA ILE A 106 15.54 -7.07 -10.16
C ILE A 106 14.80 -8.35 -9.78
N PRO A 107 13.76 -8.29 -8.94
CA PRO A 107 12.96 -9.47 -8.62
C PRO A 107 12.27 -10.02 -9.87
N ASP A 108 11.91 -11.30 -9.85
CA ASP A 108 11.09 -11.86 -10.91
C ASP A 108 9.72 -11.19 -10.92
N LEU A 109 9.41 -10.49 -12.00
CA LEU A 109 8.17 -9.75 -12.17
C LEU A 109 7.04 -10.63 -12.73
N SER A 110 7.36 -11.81 -13.29
CA SER A 110 6.39 -12.67 -13.95
C SER A 110 5.41 -13.34 -12.98
N GLY A 111 5.86 -13.61 -11.75
CA GLY A 111 5.03 -14.19 -10.69
C GLY A 111 4.28 -13.16 -9.82
N ILE A 112 4.27 -11.88 -10.21
CA ILE A 112 3.61 -10.82 -9.44
C ILE A 112 2.21 -10.58 -10.00
N ASP A 113 1.20 -10.78 -9.14
CA ASP A 113 -0.16 -10.31 -9.43
C ASP A 113 -0.25 -8.81 -9.11
N PHE A 114 -0.14 -7.97 -10.15
CA PHE A 114 -0.14 -6.52 -10.03
C PHE A 114 -1.47 -5.93 -9.53
N ARG A 115 -2.56 -6.71 -9.50
CA ARG A 115 -3.84 -6.28 -8.89
C ARG A 115 -3.69 -6.01 -7.40
N TYR A 116 -2.76 -6.70 -6.74
CA TYR A 116 -2.53 -6.62 -5.30
C TYR A 116 -1.28 -5.83 -4.92
N ILE A 117 -0.86 -4.90 -5.78
CA ILE A 117 0.34 -4.09 -5.57
C ILE A 117 -0.05 -2.61 -5.49
N THR A 118 0.40 -1.95 -4.43
CA THR A 118 0.42 -0.49 -4.26
C THR A 118 1.80 0.08 -4.60
N TYR A 119 2.87 -0.63 -4.21
CA TYR A 119 4.25 -0.29 -4.55
C TYR A 119 5.12 -1.56 -4.60
N LEU A 120 6.15 -1.57 -5.43
CA LEU A 120 7.12 -2.67 -5.44
C LEU A 120 8.26 -2.36 -4.46
N SER A 121 8.71 -3.36 -3.72
CA SER A 121 9.94 -3.25 -2.94
C SER A 121 10.69 -4.57 -2.87
N TRP A 122 12.01 -4.47 -2.77
CA TRP A 122 12.88 -5.61 -2.55
C TRP A 122 14.19 -5.17 -1.91
N THR A 123 14.84 -6.10 -1.22
CA THR A 123 16.16 -5.91 -0.64
C THR A 123 17.21 -6.62 -1.49
N ASP A 124 18.38 -6.00 -1.61
CA ASP A 124 19.59 -6.64 -2.10
C ASP A 124 20.58 -6.75 -0.95
N ILE A 125 20.61 -7.94 -0.35
CA ILE A 125 21.47 -8.26 0.79
C ILE A 125 22.94 -8.01 0.47
N SER A 126 23.37 -8.26 -0.79
CA SER A 126 24.77 -8.10 -1.18
C SER A 126 25.24 -6.66 -1.19
N THR A 127 24.32 -5.70 -1.34
CA THR A 127 24.64 -4.27 -1.32
C THR A 127 24.11 -3.57 -0.07
N GLY A 128 23.39 -4.27 0.81
CA GLY A 128 22.73 -3.69 1.99
C GLY A 128 21.68 -2.64 1.63
N LYS A 129 21.13 -2.72 0.41
CA LYS A 129 20.17 -1.74 -0.12
C LYS A 129 18.77 -2.29 -0.19
N MET A 130 17.80 -1.42 -0.01
CA MET A 130 16.41 -1.67 -0.36
C MET A 130 16.02 -0.70 -1.47
N PHE A 131 15.18 -1.20 -2.38
CA PHE A 131 14.64 -0.45 -3.50
C PHE A 131 13.12 -0.40 -3.36
N ILE A 132 12.55 0.76 -3.68
CA ILE A 132 11.10 0.98 -3.75
C ILE A 132 10.79 1.58 -5.11
N VAL A 133 9.78 1.05 -5.78
CA VAL A 133 9.20 1.62 -7.00
C VAL A 133 7.73 1.93 -6.73
N TYR A 134 7.36 3.20 -6.90
CA TYR A 134 6.00 3.71 -6.72
C TYR A 134 5.52 4.34 -8.04
N HIS A 135 4.23 4.29 -8.32
CA HIS A 135 3.63 4.97 -9.46
C HIS A 135 2.63 6.01 -8.97
N ASN A 136 2.86 7.29 -9.28
CA ASN A 136 2.06 8.39 -8.74
C ASN A 136 0.80 8.72 -9.57
N GLY A 137 0.56 7.98 -10.65
CA GLY A 137 -0.51 8.23 -11.61
C GLY A 137 0.01 8.69 -12.98
N GLU A 138 1.19 9.30 -13.03
CA GLU A 138 1.81 9.79 -14.26
C GLU A 138 3.11 9.05 -14.61
N GLN A 139 3.93 8.77 -13.59
CA GLN A 139 5.27 8.20 -13.78
C GLN A 139 5.69 7.28 -12.64
N PHE A 140 6.68 6.44 -12.92
CA PHE A 140 7.36 5.66 -11.90
C PHE A 140 8.40 6.49 -11.16
N LEU A 141 8.39 6.37 -9.84
CA LEU A 141 9.34 6.95 -8.91
C LEU A 141 10.18 5.84 -8.29
N GLY A 142 11.50 5.97 -8.36
CA GLY A 142 12.46 5.06 -7.74
C GLY A 142 13.10 5.66 -6.50
N LEU A 143 13.06 4.91 -5.40
CA LEU A 143 13.76 5.22 -4.15
C LEU A 143 14.73 4.10 -3.83
N GLU A 144 15.95 4.46 -3.50
CA GLU A 144 16.96 3.52 -2.99
C GLU A 144 17.52 4.06 -1.68
N GLY A 145 17.90 3.16 -0.79
CA GLY A 145 18.41 3.50 0.52
C GLY A 145 19.03 2.27 1.19
N ARG A 146 19.71 2.52 2.31
CA ARG A 146 20.25 1.44 3.14
C ARG A 146 19.10 0.78 3.90
N PHE A 147 19.16 -0.54 4.06
CA PHE A 147 18.32 -1.23 5.04
C PHE A 147 19.17 -1.78 6.18
N THR A 148 18.60 -1.76 7.38
CA THR A 148 19.17 -2.41 8.56
C THR A 148 18.11 -3.33 9.15
N ALA A 149 18.41 -4.63 9.23
CA ALA A 149 17.53 -5.59 9.89
C ALA A 149 17.43 -5.27 11.39
N ILE A 150 16.20 -5.27 11.93
CA ILE A 150 15.99 -5.05 13.36
C ILE A 150 15.67 -6.35 14.13
N ASN A 151 15.45 -7.46 13.42
CA ASN A 151 15.14 -8.78 13.96
C ASN A 151 14.05 -8.77 15.06
N LYS A 152 13.07 -7.87 14.92
CA LYS A 152 11.97 -7.66 15.86
C LYS A 152 10.72 -7.24 15.09
N LYS A 153 9.55 -7.70 15.56
CA LYS A 153 8.26 -7.22 15.06
C LYS A 153 7.87 -5.89 15.69
N SER A 154 7.36 -4.98 14.86
CA SER A 154 6.85 -3.67 15.28
C SER A 154 5.86 -3.14 14.24
N TYR A 155 5.33 -1.94 14.44
CA TYR A 155 4.42 -1.31 13.49
C TYR A 155 5.17 -0.69 12.30
N CYS A 156 4.84 -1.15 11.10
CA CYS A 156 5.34 -0.59 9.84
C CYS A 156 4.78 0.82 9.60
N PHE A 157 5.62 1.76 9.20
CA PHE A 157 5.18 3.14 8.91
C PHE A 157 4.21 3.23 7.72
N ALA A 158 4.30 2.30 6.76
CA ALA A 158 3.55 2.35 5.50
C ALA A 158 2.18 1.68 5.63
N CYS A 159 2.12 0.44 6.12
CA CYS A 159 0.85 -0.28 6.25
C CYS A 159 0.23 -0.22 7.66
N ASN A 160 0.94 0.35 8.65
CA ASN A 160 0.50 0.42 10.04
C ASN A 160 0.08 -0.94 10.63
N ARG A 161 0.79 -2.01 10.25
CA ARG A 161 0.62 -3.37 10.79
C ARG A 161 1.85 -3.84 11.54
N TYR A 162 1.60 -4.73 12.49
CA TYR A 162 2.62 -5.36 13.32
C TYR A 162 3.30 -6.49 12.54
N GLU A 163 4.45 -6.19 11.96
CA GLU A 163 5.17 -7.05 11.02
C GLU A 163 6.66 -7.11 11.35
N GLU A 164 7.38 -8.02 10.70
CA GLU A 164 8.85 -7.98 10.70
C GLU A 164 9.32 -6.81 9.86
N LEU A 165 10.14 -5.94 10.46
CA LEU A 165 10.55 -4.69 9.82
C LEU A 165 12.05 -4.66 9.51
N VAL A 166 12.41 -3.72 8.64
CA VAL A 166 13.76 -3.19 8.47
C VAL A 166 13.71 -1.68 8.69
N LEU A 167 14.79 -1.11 9.21
CA LEU A 167 14.99 0.34 9.12
C LEU A 167 15.45 0.66 7.71
N PHE A 168 14.59 1.33 6.93
CA PHE A 168 14.94 1.84 5.61
C PHE A 168 15.32 3.30 5.70
N SER A 169 16.53 3.65 5.25
CA SER A 169 17.06 5.01 5.28
C SER A 169 17.51 5.46 3.89
N ALA A 170 16.83 6.47 3.35
CA ALA A 170 17.10 7.03 2.03
C ALA A 170 17.66 8.45 2.14
N VAL A 171 18.67 8.77 1.32
CA VAL A 171 19.26 10.11 1.25
C VAL A 171 18.31 11.02 0.48
N ALA A 172 17.91 12.12 1.12
CA ALA A 172 17.03 13.12 0.52
C ALA A 172 17.74 13.83 -0.64
N LYS A 173 17.08 13.86 -1.80
CA LYS A 173 17.57 14.55 -3.00
C LYS A 173 17.30 16.06 -2.95
N LYS A 174 16.30 16.49 -2.18
CA LYS A 174 15.96 17.91 -1.99
C LYS A 174 16.97 18.56 -1.04
N ARG A 175 17.63 19.62 -1.51
CA ARG A 175 18.56 20.45 -0.73
C ARG A 175 17.93 21.82 -0.46
N PRO A 176 18.08 22.39 0.76
CA PRO A 176 17.76 23.79 1.01
C PRO A 176 18.54 24.72 0.07
N ALA A 177 17.97 25.88 -0.29
CA ALA A 177 18.58 26.81 -1.24
C ALA A 177 19.96 27.36 -0.80
N GLN A 178 20.23 27.36 0.52
CA GLN A 178 21.49 27.82 1.12
C GLN A 178 22.32 26.67 1.71
N ALA A 179 22.08 25.43 1.27
CA ALA A 179 22.79 24.27 1.78
C ALA A 179 24.25 24.23 1.28
N SER A 180 25.17 23.87 2.17
CA SER A 180 26.58 23.64 1.79
C SER A 180 26.71 22.46 0.81
N SER A 181 27.86 22.37 0.13
CA SER A 181 28.19 21.24 -0.76
C SER A 181 28.05 19.88 -0.07
N ASP A 182 28.33 19.85 1.23
CA ASP A 182 28.39 18.65 2.06
C ASP A 182 27.06 18.37 2.78
N TYR A 183 26.01 19.13 2.47
CA TYR A 183 24.70 18.93 3.06
C TYR A 183 24.19 17.50 2.81
N TYR A 184 24.04 16.79 3.92
CA TYR A 184 23.54 15.43 3.96
C TYR A 184 22.30 15.37 4.82
N LYS A 185 21.21 14.87 4.24
CA LYS A 185 19.99 14.54 4.98
C LYS A 185 19.55 13.14 4.58
N SER A 186 19.39 12.27 5.56
CA SER A 186 18.73 10.98 5.36
C SER A 186 17.40 10.95 6.10
N VAL A 187 16.38 10.41 5.46
CA VAL A 187 15.08 10.14 6.09
C VAL A 187 14.96 8.63 6.27
N GLY A 188 14.64 8.21 7.49
CA GLY A 188 14.57 6.81 7.86
C GLY A 188 13.23 6.46 8.50
N HIS A 189 12.66 5.31 8.12
CA HIS A 189 11.45 4.74 8.73
C HIS A 189 11.56 3.22 8.84
N TYR A 190 10.83 2.65 9.81
CA TYR A 190 10.67 1.21 9.90
C TYR A 190 9.58 0.74 8.94
N VAL A 191 9.95 -0.09 7.98
CA VAL A 191 9.06 -0.63 6.93
C VAL A 191 9.11 -2.15 6.95
N CYS A 192 8.04 -2.83 6.51
CA CYS A 192 8.05 -4.29 6.41
C CYS A 192 9.27 -4.79 5.63
N ALA A 193 9.89 -5.85 6.14
CA ALA A 193 10.95 -6.56 5.45
C ALA A 193 10.43 -7.25 4.17
N ASP A 194 9.20 -7.79 4.25
CA ASP A 194 8.48 -8.36 3.12
C ASP A 194 7.53 -7.32 2.48
N GLY A 195 7.85 -6.95 1.25
CA GLY A 195 7.03 -6.05 0.44
C GLY A 195 5.65 -6.64 0.11
N ARG A 196 5.53 -7.98 -0.04
CA ARG A 196 4.24 -8.64 -0.30
C ARG A 196 3.33 -8.53 0.92
N ALA A 197 3.83 -8.87 2.11
CA ALA A 197 3.10 -8.66 3.35
C ALA A 197 2.67 -7.19 3.52
N CYS A 198 3.53 -6.22 3.20
CA CYS A 198 3.15 -4.82 3.26
C CYS A 198 2.03 -4.45 2.29
N ASN A 199 2.09 -4.92 1.04
CA ASN A 199 1.07 -4.65 0.03
C ASN A 199 -0.27 -5.32 0.34
N ASN A 200 -0.26 -6.47 1.02
CA ASN A 200 -1.49 -7.12 1.50
C ASN A 200 -2.15 -6.35 2.66
N ASN A 201 -1.38 -5.50 3.35
CA ASN A 201 -1.79 -4.86 4.60
C ASN A 201 -2.07 -3.35 4.47
N ILE A 202 -1.50 -2.69 3.45
CA ILE A 202 -1.61 -1.25 3.27
C ILE A 202 -3.04 -0.86 2.91
N THR A 203 -3.62 0.06 3.68
CA THR A 203 -4.98 0.57 3.45
C THR A 203 -5.04 2.08 3.21
N ASP A 204 -3.96 2.79 3.50
CA ASP A 204 -3.76 4.21 3.21
C ASP A 204 -2.36 4.42 2.62
N ILE A 205 -2.23 5.39 1.73
CA ILE A 205 -0.97 5.73 1.05
C ILE A 205 -0.37 7.04 1.56
N ALA A 206 -1.08 7.84 2.37
CA ALA A 206 -0.61 9.17 2.76
C ALA A 206 0.75 9.13 3.47
N SER A 207 0.98 8.14 4.33
CA SER A 207 2.26 7.97 5.04
C SER A 207 3.40 7.57 4.09
N LEU A 208 3.12 6.69 3.12
CA LEU A 208 4.06 6.29 2.09
C LEU A 208 4.42 7.48 1.17
N GLU A 209 3.42 8.21 0.70
CA GLU A 209 3.58 9.37 -0.17
C GLU A 209 4.32 10.51 0.52
N LYS A 210 4.02 10.77 1.80
CA LYS A 210 4.74 11.75 2.62
C LYS A 210 6.22 11.38 2.75
N PHE A 211 6.52 10.10 2.94
CA PHE A 211 7.90 9.62 2.95
C PHE A 211 8.57 9.80 1.59
N ILE A 212 7.91 9.42 0.50
CA ILE A 212 8.43 9.59 -0.86
C ILE A 212 8.73 11.06 -1.16
N HIS A 213 7.81 11.96 -0.82
CA HIS A 213 7.99 13.39 -0.96
C HIS A 213 9.17 13.92 -0.13
N SER A 214 9.36 13.43 1.10
CA SER A 214 10.48 13.84 1.96
C SER A 214 11.85 13.47 1.38
N VAL A 215 11.91 12.39 0.59
CA VAL A 215 13.14 11.87 -0.02
C VAL A 215 13.36 12.47 -1.41
N LEU A 216 12.34 12.51 -2.26
CA LEU A 216 12.46 12.93 -3.67
C LEU A 216 12.09 14.41 -3.91
N GLY A 217 11.37 15.05 -2.98
CA GLY A 217 10.82 16.40 -3.15
C GLY A 217 9.58 16.48 -4.04
N ARG A 218 9.04 15.32 -4.46
CA ARG A 218 7.83 15.18 -5.28
C ARG A 218 7.14 13.87 -4.93
N VAL A 219 5.82 13.84 -5.08
CA VAL A 219 5.01 12.63 -5.14
C VAL A 219 4.11 12.76 -6.34
#